data_AF-A0A4Q7DGS5-F1
#
_entry.id   AF-A0A4Q7DGS5-F1
#
_cell.length_a   1.000
_cell.length_b   1.000
_cell.length_c   1.000
_cell.angle_alpha   90.00
_cell.angle_beta   90.00
_cell.angle_gamma   90.00
#
_symmetry.space_group_name_H-M   'P 1'
#
loop_
_entity.id
_entity.type
_entity.pdbx_description
1 polymer ?
#
loop_
_entity_poly.entity_id
_entity_poly.type
_entity_poly.pdbx_seq_one_letter_code
_entity_poly.pdbx_strand_id
1 'polypeptide(L)' 'MISLTTAPELQSQLQQCQQQKMQLEHDMQNSPRKPRGTVDFDLYRMKRVKTELQDRITKLNSVLHPNIIA' A
#
# COMPACT_ATOMS: atom_id res chain seq x y z
N MET A 1 -18.49 -9.44 -19.04
CA MET A 1 -17.15 -8.91 -19.39
C MET A 1 -16.18 -9.37 -18.33
N ILE A 2 -15.49 -10.49 -18.57
CA ILE A 2 -14.46 -11.00 -17.65
C ILE A 2 -13.17 -10.31 -18.09
N SER A 3 -12.77 -9.25 -17.40
CA SER A 3 -11.45 -8.67 -17.63
C SER A 3 -10.42 -9.68 -17.15
N LEU A 4 -9.86 -10.47 -18.07
CA LEU A 4 -8.60 -11.18 -17.84
C LEU A 4 -7.53 -10.09 -17.69
N THR A 5 -7.35 -9.57 -16.48
CA THR A 5 -6.22 -8.70 -16.18
C THR A 5 -4.95 -9.49 -16.50
N THR A 6 -4.23 -9.04 -17.52
CA THR A 6 -3.04 -9.75 -17.99
C THR A 6 -1.95 -9.62 -16.93
N ALA A 7 -1.06 -10.62 -16.81
CA ALA A 7 0.09 -10.57 -15.89
C ALA A 7 0.86 -9.21 -15.91
N PRO A 8 1.12 -8.56 -17.06
CA PRO A 8 1.74 -7.23 -17.09
C PRO A 8 0.89 -6.11 -16.48
N GLU A 9 -0.44 -6.15 -16.57
CA GLU A 9 -1.32 -5.17 -15.91
C GLU A 9 -1.28 -5.32 -14.39
N LEU A 10 -1.30 -6.55 -13.89
CA LEU A 10 -1.17 -6.83 -12.46
C LEU A 10 0.19 -6.41 -11.91
N GLN A 11 1.26 -6.58 -12.71
CA GLN A 11 2.61 -6.16 -12.34
C GLN A 11 2.73 -4.62 -12.33
N SER A 12 2.11 -3.93 -13.28
CA SER A 12 2.01 -2.47 -13.28
C SER A 12 1.26 -1.95 -12.05
N GLN A 13 0.13 -2.57 -11.71
CA GLN A 13 -0.63 -2.24 -10.50
C GLN A 13 0.18 -2.48 -9.22
N LEU A 14 0.98 -3.56 -9.18
CA LEU A 14 1.86 -3.85 -8.05
C LEU A 14 2.92 -2.76 -7.88
N GLN A 15 3.58 -2.36 -8.97
CA GLN A 15 4.57 -1.28 -8.95
C GLN A 15 3.94 0.04 -8.48
N GLN A 16 2.75 0.38 -8.98
CA GLN A 16 2.02 1.57 -8.53
C GLN A 16 1.71 1.52 -7.03
N CYS A 17 1.22 0.38 -6.52
CA CYS A 17 0.93 0.23 -5.09
C CYS A 17 2.20 0.35 -4.24
N GLN A 18 3.32 -0.20 -4.70
CA GLN A 18 4.61 -0.09 -4.01
C GLN A 18 5.14 1.36 -3.98
N GLN A 19 5.04 2.09 -5.10
CA GLN A 19 5.40 3.51 -5.15
C GLN A 19 4.52 4.36 -4.23
N GLN A 20 3.21 4.13 -4.24
CA GLN A 20 2.27 4.84 -3.35
C GLN A 20 2.59 4.57 -1.87
N LYS A 21 2.91 3.32 -1.51
CA LYS A 21 3.32 2.97 -0.15
C LYS A 21 4.60 3.70 0.25
N MET A 22 5.61 3.74 -0.63
CA MET A 22 6.87 4.41 -0.38
C MET A 22 6.68 5.92 -0.17
N GLN A 23 5.88 6.57 -1.03
CA GLN A 23 5.56 7.99 -0.89
C GLN A 23 4.82 8.26 0.43
N LEU A 24 3.82 7.44 0.76
CA LEU A 24 3.09 7.58 2.01
C LEU A 24 3.98 7.40 3.25
N GLU A 25 4.93 6.47 3.21
CA GLU A 25 5.91 6.30 4.28
C GLU A 25 6.83 7.51 4.44
N HIS A 26 7.24 8.12 3.33
CA HIS A 26 8.00 9.37 3.33
C HIS A 26 7.17 10.52 3.92
N ASP A 27 5.91 10.67 3.50
CA ASP A 27 5.01 11.71 4.00
C ASP A 27 4.74 11.55 5.50
N MET A 28 4.59 10.32 5.99
CA MET A 28 4.44 10.02 7.42
C MET A 28 5.68 10.38 8.24
N GLN A 29 6.88 10.20 7.67
CA GLN A 29 8.15 10.56 8.34
C GLN A 29 8.36 12.08 8.39
N ASN A 30 7.96 12.78 7.34
CA ASN A 30 8.07 14.24 7.25
C ASN A 30 6.89 14.97 7.90
N SER A 31 5.83 14.26 8.27
CA SER A 31 4.67 14.85 8.92
C SER A 31 5.09 15.51 10.24
N PRO A 32 4.72 16.78 10.46
CA PRO A 32 5.13 17.51 11.66
C PRO A 32 4.57 16.83 12.91
N ARG A 33 5.46 16.50 13.85
CA ARG A 33 5.08 15.85 15.11
C ARG A 33 4.12 16.74 15.89
N LYS A 34 2.91 16.22 16.15
CA LYS A 34 1.95 16.90 17.03
C LYS A 34 2.43 16.87 18.49
N PRO A 35 2.05 17.87 19.30
CA PRO A 35 2.34 17.88 20.73
C PRO A 35 1.90 16.59 21.43
N ARG A 36 2.61 16.21 22.50
CA ARG A 36 2.22 15.07 23.34
C ARG A 36 0.82 15.29 23.89
N GLY A 37 -0.02 14.26 23.83
CA GLY A 37 -1.41 14.30 24.28
C GLY A 37 -2.43 14.70 23.21
N THR A 38 -1.98 15.08 22.01
CA THR A 38 -2.87 15.37 20.88
C THR A 38 -3.07 14.12 20.03
N VAL A 39 -4.32 13.84 19.67
CA VAL A 39 -4.64 12.79 18.68
C VAL A 39 -4.34 13.31 17.29
N ASP A 40 -3.41 12.64 16.61
CA ASP A 40 -3.08 12.92 15.21
C ASP A 40 -3.93 12.04 14.28
N PHE A 41 -5.09 12.57 13.90
CA PHE A 41 -6.00 11.90 12.97
C PHE A 41 -5.41 11.75 11.57
N ASP A 42 -4.50 12.63 11.17
CA ASP A 42 -3.86 12.54 9.85
C ASP A 42 -2.86 11.39 9.83
N LEU A 43 -2.03 11.27 10.87
CA LEU A 43 -1.15 10.11 11.04
C LEU A 43 -1.95 8.80 11.14
N TYR A 44 -3.09 8.81 11.84
CA TYR A 44 -3.97 7.62 11.91
C TYR A 44 -4.52 7.24 10.54
N ARG A 45 -5.02 8.21 9.77
CA ARG A 45 -5.51 7.99 8.40
C ARG A 45 -4.40 7.47 7.49
N MET A 46 -3.21 8.06 7.55
CA MET A 46 -2.05 7.60 6.78
C MET A 46 -1.65 6.16 7.14
N LYS A 47 -1.63 5.80 8.43
CA LYS A 47 -1.37 4.42 8.86
C LYS A 47 -2.41 3.44 8.31
N ARG A 48 -3.69 3.81 8.32
CA ARG A 48 -4.75 2.99 7.75
C ARG A 48 -4.55 2.76 6.25
N VAL A 49 -4.28 3.81 5.48
CA VAL A 49 -4.02 3.72 4.04
C VAL A 49 -2.79 2.86 3.76
N LYS A 50 -1.74 2.97 4.58
CA LYS A 50 -0.55 2.10 4.47
C LYS A 50 -0.90 0.62 4.64
N THR A 51 -1.75 0.27 5.60
CA THR A 51 -2.23 -1.11 5.79
C THR A 51 -3.04 -1.59 4.59
N GLU A 52 -3.96 -0.76 4.08
CA GLU A 52 -4.76 -1.10 2.89
C GLU A 52 -3.89 -1.32 1.64
N LEU A 53 -2.86 -0.50 1.44
CA LEU A 53 -1.87 -0.68 0.36
C LEU A 53 -1.05 -1.96 0.53
N GLN A 54 -0.64 -2.29 1.77
CA GLN A 54 0.07 -3.53 2.06
C GLN A 54 -0.79 -4.76 1.73
N ASP A 55 -2.06 -4.75 2.12
CA ASP A 55 -2.99 -5.84 1.81
C ASP A 55 -3.19 -6.00 0.30
N ARG A 56 -3.28 -4.88 -0.43
CA ARG A 56 -3.39 -4.89 -1.89
C ARG A 56 -2.13 -5.45 -2.56
N ILE A 57 -0.95 -5.08 -2.09
CA ILE A 57 0.33 -5.64 -2.53
C ILE A 57 0.37 -7.15 -2.29
N THR A 58 0.00 -7.60 -1.09
CA THR A 58 -0.04 -9.03 -0.74
C THR A 58 -0.98 -9.81 -1.67
N LYS A 59 -2.17 -9.27 -1.95
CA LYS A 59 -3.13 -9.89 -2.89
C LYS A 59 -2.56 -9.96 -4.31
N LEU A 60 -1.99 -8.87 -4.82
CA LEU A 60 -1.37 -8.84 -6.15
C LEU A 60 -0.21 -9.83 -6.25
N ASN A 61 0.65 -9.90 -5.24
CA ASN A 61 1.73 -10.88 -5.17
C ASN A 61 1.22 -12.31 -5.09
N SER A 62 0.13 -12.57 -4.37
CA SER A 62 -0.49 -13.91 -4.30
C SER A 62 -1.02 -14.37 -5.66
N VAL A 63 -1.54 -13.43 -6.47
CA VAL A 63 -2.03 -13.71 -7.83
C VAL A 63 -0.89 -13.86 -8.83
N LEU A 64 0.15 -13.02 -8.73
CA LEU A 64 1.33 -13.06 -9.62
C LEU A 64 2.28 -14.23 -9.29
N HIS A 65 2.36 -14.62 -8.03
CA HIS A 65 3.27 -15.64 -7.51
C HIS A 65 2.55 -16.61 -6.57
N PRO A 66 1.63 -17.44 -7.09
CA PRO A 66 0.86 -18.38 -6.27
C PRO A 66 1.73 -19.42 -5.55
N ASN A 67 2.99 -19.61 -5.99
CA ASN A 67 3.93 -20.61 -5.44
C ASN A 67 4.88 -20.05 -4.36
N ILE A 68 4.80 -18.77 -3.99
CA ILE A 68 5.69 -18.15 -2.98
C ILE A 68 5.02 -18.11 -1.59
N ILE A 69 3.73 -18.44 -1.50
CA ILE A 69 2.97 -18.56 -0.25
C ILE A 69 2.63 -20.04 -0.05
N ALA A 70 3.62 -20.84 0.33
CA ALA A 70 3.48 -22.20 0.84
C ALA A 70 4.39 -22.36 2.07
#